data_AF-A0A7W7LQP2-F1
#
_entry.id   AF-A0A7W7LQP2-F1
#
_cell.length_a   1.000
_cell.length_b   1.000
_cell.length_c   1.000
_cell.angle_alpha   90.00
_cell.angle_beta   90.00
_cell.angle_gamma   90.00
#
_symmetry.space_group_name_H-M   'P 1'
#
loop_
_entity.id
_entity.type
_entity.pdbx_description
1 polymer ?
#
loop_
_entity_poly.entity_id
_entity_poly.type
_entity_poly.pdbx_seq_one_letter_code
_entity_poly.pdbx_strand_id
1 'polypeptide(L)'
;MKCRDTAAGRQALNPHARQRLTAALEDLCAHKAGLAAALLALSRRAPGDGHRETLRAHSAEQRRHATLCGQWLARLRREEQSAYGVPPPRRVCVPAFGPDAVAHSGWHEGLVACYLTGLGVLTAAALRSLRHTARTAGVLSSHGSSHGSSHGTSHGPSFGSPLGPSLDSALAGMAREDAGQLAYGLTVARDGALSGHAEGIAAACLDGIDAAARALVNPGRQVMTPMVPVALAQRARTLDDRWNAAREEAVGHLVRSGLEAYGEQARRRWDAALDRAFDEYRERWGTQHFVQRAQAAGLLTPAAR
;
A
#
# COMPACT_ATOMS: atom_id res chain seq x y z
N MET A 1 -25.54 44.56 4.19
CA MET A 1 -26.08 43.18 4.13
C MET A 1 -24.90 42.26 3.82
N LYS A 2 -24.43 41.48 4.82
CA LYS A 2 -23.22 40.64 4.72
C LYS A 2 -23.51 39.44 3.81
N CYS A 3 -22.88 39.36 2.64
CA CYS A 3 -22.83 38.13 1.85
C CYS A 3 -22.19 37.04 2.69
N ARG A 4 -22.98 36.03 3.06
CA ARG A 4 -22.49 34.80 3.66
C ARG A 4 -21.76 34.02 2.57
N ASP A 5 -20.45 33.87 2.71
CA ASP A 5 -19.67 32.80 2.08
C ASP A 5 -20.20 31.45 2.62
N THR A 6 -21.29 30.96 2.03
CA THR A 6 -21.76 29.60 2.28
C THR A 6 -20.79 28.63 1.64
N ALA A 7 -20.48 27.55 2.36
CA ALA A 7 -19.65 26.41 2.02
C ALA A 7 -20.10 25.59 0.76
N ALA A 8 -20.70 26.24 -0.23
CA ALA A 8 -21.40 25.68 -1.37
C ALA A 8 -20.51 25.34 -2.58
N GLY A 9 -19.18 25.50 -2.48
CA GLY A 9 -18.24 25.18 -3.56
C GLY A 9 -17.54 23.81 -3.44
N ARG A 10 -17.71 23.07 -2.35
CA ARG A 10 -17.08 21.75 -2.19
C ARG A 10 -18.00 20.67 -2.74
N GLN A 11 -17.78 20.26 -3.97
CA GLN A 11 -18.39 19.04 -4.51
C GLN A 11 -18.07 17.89 -3.54
N ALA A 12 -19.10 17.36 -2.88
CA ALA A 12 -18.95 16.26 -1.96
C ALA A 12 -18.46 15.03 -2.74
N LEU A 13 -17.41 14.36 -2.23
CA LEU A 13 -16.97 13.08 -2.79
C LEU A 13 -18.15 12.11 -2.87
N ASN A 14 -18.34 11.49 -4.04
CA ASN A 14 -19.29 10.39 -4.20
C ASN A 14 -19.04 9.33 -3.09
N PRO A 15 -20.11 8.81 -2.44
CA PRO A 15 -20.00 7.81 -1.37
C PRO A 15 -19.04 6.65 -1.67
N HIS A 16 -19.08 6.10 -2.89
CA HIS A 16 -18.21 5.00 -3.28
C HIS A 16 -16.73 5.41 -3.36
N ALA A 17 -16.44 6.61 -3.89
CA ALA A 17 -15.07 7.13 -3.92
C ALA A 17 -14.54 7.38 -2.50
N ARG A 18 -15.38 7.91 -1.61
CA ARG A 18 -15.07 8.14 -0.20
C ARG A 18 -14.80 6.83 0.55
N GLN A 19 -15.64 5.81 0.36
CA GLN A 19 -15.46 4.50 0.97
C GLN A 19 -14.14 3.86 0.53
N ARG A 20 -13.80 3.94 -0.76
CA ARG A 20 -12.52 3.43 -1.29
C ARG A 20 -11.32 4.18 -0.73
N LEU A 21 -11.40 5.51 -0.65
CA LEU A 21 -10.32 6.33 -0.10
C LEU A 21 -10.10 6.04 1.38
N THR A 22 -11.19 5.91 2.15
CA THR A 22 -11.15 5.55 3.57
C THR A 22 -10.51 4.18 3.77
N ALA A 23 -10.95 3.17 3.02
CA ALA A 23 -10.39 1.82 3.10
C ALA A 23 -8.89 1.80 2.74
N ALA A 24 -8.47 2.52 1.70
CA ALA A 24 -7.06 2.59 1.32
C ALA A 24 -6.18 3.29 2.37
N LEU A 25 -6.72 4.32 3.03
CA LEU A 25 -6.02 5.00 4.14
C LEU A 25 -5.98 4.15 5.41
N GLU A 26 -7.04 3.38 5.71
CA GLU A 26 -7.06 2.41 6.82
C GLU A 26 -5.96 1.35 6.62
N ASP A 27 -5.91 0.77 5.41
CA ASP A 27 -4.90 -0.23 5.04
C ASP A 27 -3.48 0.35 5.19
N LEU A 28 -3.23 1.55 4.64
CA LEU A 28 -1.91 2.21 4.75
C LEU A 28 -1.56 2.58 6.20
N CYS A 29 -2.51 3.11 6.97
CA CYS A 29 -2.30 3.50 8.37
C CYS A 29 -1.93 2.29 9.22
N ALA A 30 -2.67 1.19 9.10
CA ALA A 30 -2.38 -0.05 9.82
C ALA A 30 -1.01 -0.59 9.43
N HIS A 31 -0.72 -0.65 8.14
CA HIS A 31 0.56 -1.13 7.63
C HIS A 31 1.76 -0.31 8.14
N LYS A 32 1.67 1.02 8.11
CA LYS A 32 2.70 1.92 8.64
C LYS A 32 2.92 1.72 10.15
N ALA A 33 1.85 1.55 10.92
CA ALA A 33 1.95 1.28 12.35
C ALA A 33 2.59 -0.09 12.65
N GLY A 34 2.20 -1.12 11.90
CA GLY A 34 2.75 -2.47 12.01
C GLY A 34 4.23 -2.52 11.67
N LEU A 35 4.64 -1.85 10.59
CA LEU A 35 6.03 -1.72 10.19
C LEU A 35 6.86 -0.96 11.24
N ALA A 36 6.33 0.14 11.79
CA ALA A 36 6.99 0.87 12.86
C ALA A 36 7.27 -0.02 14.07
N ALA A 37 6.30 -0.86 14.46
CA ALA A 37 6.44 -1.82 15.56
C ALA A 37 7.46 -2.92 15.24
N ALA A 38 7.43 -3.47 14.03
CA ALA A 38 8.38 -4.50 13.59
C ALA A 38 9.83 -3.98 13.56
N LEU A 39 10.07 -2.79 13.00
CA LEU A 39 11.39 -2.14 12.99
C LEU A 39 11.91 -1.88 14.42
N LEU A 40 11.03 -1.45 15.33
CA LEU A 40 11.39 -1.23 16.73
C LEU A 40 11.78 -2.55 17.40
N ALA A 41 11.00 -3.61 17.18
CA ALA A 41 11.31 -4.94 17.71
C ALA A 41 12.66 -5.45 17.17
N LEU A 42 12.88 -5.33 15.86
CA LEU A 42 14.13 -5.73 15.21
C LEU A 42 15.35 -4.94 15.70
N SER A 43 15.18 -3.65 16.04
CA SER A 43 16.27 -2.81 16.55
C SER A 43 16.91 -3.35 17.84
N ARG A 44 16.15 -4.08 18.66
CA ARG A 44 16.62 -4.63 19.95
C ARG A 44 17.70 -5.70 19.80
N ARG A 45 17.78 -6.30 18.61
CA ARG A 45 18.65 -7.44 18.26
C ARG A 45 19.53 -7.12 17.05
N ALA A 46 19.72 -5.83 16.76
CA ALA A 46 20.65 -5.41 15.72
C ALA A 46 22.11 -5.73 16.12
N PRO A 47 22.95 -6.18 15.17
CA PRO A 47 24.32 -6.64 15.45
C PRO A 47 25.30 -5.51 15.79
N GLY A 48 24.87 -4.24 15.72
CA GLY A 48 25.68 -3.08 16.09
C GLY A 48 24.83 -1.83 16.33
N ASP A 49 25.42 -0.83 16.97
CA ASP A 49 24.72 0.39 17.37
C ASP A 49 24.28 1.24 16.17
N GLY A 50 25.07 1.29 15.09
CA GLY A 50 24.66 1.99 13.86
C GLY A 50 23.34 1.45 13.29
N HIS A 51 23.23 0.13 13.12
CA HIS A 51 21.99 -0.49 12.66
C HIS A 51 20.82 -0.28 13.63
N ARG A 52 21.10 -0.30 14.95
CA ARG A 52 20.09 -0.07 15.99
C ARG A 52 19.52 1.34 15.91
N GLU A 53 20.39 2.34 15.77
CA GLU A 53 20.01 3.75 15.61
C GLU A 53 19.22 3.98 14.32
N THR A 54 19.71 3.45 13.20
CA THR A 54 18.99 3.52 11.90
C THR A 54 17.59 2.89 11.99
N LEU A 55 17.46 1.69 12.57
CA LEU A 55 16.16 1.01 12.72
C LEU A 55 15.20 1.80 13.62
N ARG A 56 15.70 2.43 14.70
CA ARG A 56 14.89 3.29 15.57
C ARG A 56 14.44 4.55 14.85
N ALA A 57 15.33 5.18 14.06
CA ALA A 57 14.99 6.35 13.26
C ALA A 57 13.91 6.02 12.21
N HIS A 58 14.08 4.90 11.49
CA HIS A 58 13.09 4.44 10.51
C HIS A 58 11.76 4.07 11.19
N SER A 59 11.78 3.40 12.35
CA SER A 59 10.57 3.14 13.14
C SER A 59 9.82 4.42 13.51
N ALA A 60 10.55 5.46 13.95
CA ALA A 60 9.95 6.76 14.26
C ALA A 60 9.32 7.43 13.03
N GLU A 61 9.95 7.32 11.85
CA GLU A 61 9.38 7.80 10.59
C GLU A 61 8.08 7.07 10.23
N GLN A 62 8.09 5.74 10.27
CA GLN A 62 6.88 4.96 9.96
C GLN A 62 5.73 5.26 10.93
N ARG A 63 6.04 5.58 12.21
CA ARG A 63 5.05 6.07 13.18
C ARG A 63 4.51 7.45 12.83
N ARG A 64 5.35 8.37 12.35
CA ARG A 64 4.91 9.68 11.85
C ARG A 64 3.97 9.51 10.65
N HIS A 65 4.30 8.64 9.70
CA HIS A 65 3.44 8.34 8.55
C HIS A 65 2.09 7.75 8.98
N ALA A 66 2.08 6.80 9.91
CA ALA A 66 0.85 6.23 10.46
C ALA A 66 -0.01 7.33 11.13
N THR A 67 0.62 8.22 11.90
CA THR A 67 -0.07 9.35 12.55
C THR A 67 -0.70 10.29 11.52
N LEU A 68 0.03 10.63 10.46
CA LEU A 68 -0.47 11.48 9.38
C LEU A 68 -1.64 10.82 8.63
N CYS A 69 -1.56 9.51 8.34
CA CYS A 69 -2.67 8.75 7.78
C CYS A 69 -3.90 8.78 8.70
N GLY A 70 -3.70 8.60 10.01
CA GLY A 70 -4.75 8.68 11.03
C GLY A 70 -5.43 10.05 11.08
N GLN A 71 -4.68 11.14 10.90
CA GLN A 71 -5.24 12.49 10.83
C GLN A 71 -6.14 12.69 9.60
N TRP A 72 -5.73 12.18 8.43
CA TRP A 72 -6.57 12.21 7.23
C TRP A 72 -7.83 11.35 7.36
N LEU A 73 -7.72 10.15 7.94
CA LEU A 73 -8.87 9.30 8.25
C LEU A 73 -9.86 10.00 9.19
N ALA A 74 -9.37 10.62 10.26
CA ALA A 74 -10.21 11.35 11.20
C ALA A 74 -10.93 12.52 10.51
N ARG A 75 -10.26 13.22 9.59
CA ARG A 75 -10.88 14.28 8.77
C ARG A 75 -11.98 13.73 7.86
N LEU A 76 -11.71 12.67 7.10
CA LEU A 76 -12.68 12.03 6.22
C LEU A 76 -13.94 11.57 6.97
N ARG A 77 -13.75 10.94 8.14
CA ARG A 77 -14.85 10.44 8.97
C ARG A 77 -15.68 11.58 9.56
N ARG A 78 -15.06 12.71 9.96
CA ARG A 78 -15.80 13.90 10.40
C ARG A 78 -16.63 14.51 9.27
N GLU A 79 -16.06 14.58 8.07
CA GLU A 79 -16.76 15.05 6.87
C GLU A 79 -17.91 14.11 6.48
N GLU A 80 -17.80 12.80 6.75
CA GLU A 80 -18.86 11.81 6.55
C GLU A 80 -19.98 11.91 7.59
N GLN A 81 -19.61 11.99 8.87
CA GLN A 81 -20.56 12.22 9.97
C GLN A 81 -21.38 13.49 9.75
N SER A 82 -20.73 14.57 9.32
CA SER A 82 -21.39 15.85 9.03
C SER A 82 -22.36 15.74 7.84
N ALA A 83 -22.00 14.98 6.80
CA ALA A 83 -22.82 14.86 5.60
C ALA A 83 -24.01 13.89 5.74
N TYR A 84 -23.86 12.81 6.52
CA TYR A 84 -24.83 11.71 6.57
C TYR A 84 -25.43 11.45 7.96
N GLY A 85 -24.96 12.13 9.01
CA GLY A 85 -25.48 11.98 10.37
C GLY A 85 -25.16 10.65 11.06
N VAL A 86 -24.50 9.70 10.39
CA VAL A 86 -24.18 8.37 10.91
C VAL A 86 -22.66 8.20 11.02
N PRO A 87 -22.14 7.71 12.16
CA PRO A 87 -20.71 7.44 12.31
C PRO A 87 -20.31 6.28 11.42
N PRO A 88 -19.25 6.42 10.61
CA PRO A 88 -18.81 5.33 9.77
C PRO A 88 -18.37 4.15 10.63
N PRO A 89 -18.67 2.90 10.20
CA PRO A 89 -18.31 1.72 10.95
C PRO A 89 -16.80 1.67 11.17
N ARG A 90 -16.37 1.51 12.43
CA ARG A 90 -14.96 1.28 12.75
C ARG A 90 -14.57 -0.10 12.26
N ARG A 91 -13.67 -0.15 11.28
CA ARG A 91 -13.06 -1.40 10.84
C ARG A 91 -11.76 -1.63 11.61
N VAL A 92 -11.62 -2.83 12.15
CA VAL A 92 -10.33 -3.31 12.66
C VAL A 92 -9.53 -3.75 11.44
N CYS A 93 -8.56 -2.93 11.04
CA CYS A 93 -7.64 -3.30 9.98
C CYS A 93 -6.43 -3.99 10.63
N VAL A 94 -6.25 -5.28 10.32
CA VAL A 94 -5.09 -6.04 10.76
C VAL A 94 -3.97 -5.73 9.78
N PRO A 95 -2.81 -5.22 10.24
CA PRO A 95 -1.72 -4.97 9.34
C PRO A 95 -1.23 -6.28 8.72
N ALA A 96 -0.91 -6.26 7.43
CA ALA A 96 -0.29 -7.40 6.75
C ALA A 96 1.11 -7.72 7.31
N PHE A 97 1.71 -6.77 8.04
CA PHE A 97 3.05 -6.87 8.59
C PHE A 97 3.11 -6.26 9.99
N GLY A 98 3.72 -6.94 10.95
CA GLY A 98 3.75 -6.52 12.36
C GLY A 98 4.91 -7.12 13.14
N PRO A 99 5.02 -6.86 14.45
CA PRO A 99 6.11 -7.38 15.28
C PRO A 99 6.16 -8.92 15.29
N ASP A 100 5.00 -9.58 15.20
CA ASP A 100 4.92 -11.05 15.15
C ASP A 100 5.59 -11.62 13.90
N ALA A 101 5.59 -10.87 12.79
CA ALA A 101 6.23 -11.28 11.54
C ALA A 101 7.76 -11.35 11.64
N VAL A 102 8.36 -10.69 12.64
CA VAL A 102 9.81 -10.68 12.87
C VAL A 102 10.22 -11.29 14.22
N ALA A 103 9.26 -11.75 15.02
CA ALA A 103 9.50 -12.22 16.38
C ALA A 103 10.42 -13.46 16.42
N HIS A 104 10.27 -14.36 15.45
CA HIS A 104 10.98 -15.64 15.39
C HIS A 104 12.03 -15.70 14.26
N SER A 105 12.22 -14.62 13.52
CA SER A 105 13.15 -14.59 12.40
C SER A 105 14.59 -14.42 12.89
N GLY A 106 15.61 -14.70 12.07
CA GLY A 106 16.96 -14.14 12.27
C GLY A 106 17.01 -12.66 11.83
N TRP A 107 18.10 -11.96 12.18
CA TRP A 107 18.17 -10.50 12.02
C TRP A 107 18.04 -10.07 10.56
N HIS A 108 18.78 -10.72 9.65
CA HIS A 108 18.73 -10.44 8.22
C HIS A 108 17.35 -10.77 7.62
N GLU A 109 16.75 -11.89 8.03
CA GLU A 109 15.41 -12.32 7.61
C GLU A 109 14.35 -11.29 8.01
N GLY A 110 14.40 -10.82 9.27
CA GLY A 110 13.48 -9.82 9.77
C GLY A 110 13.68 -8.47 9.08
N LEU A 111 14.92 -8.14 8.73
CA LEU A 111 15.26 -6.92 8.01
C LEU A 111 14.68 -6.93 6.60
N VAL A 112 14.89 -8.00 5.82
CA VAL A 112 14.32 -8.08 4.47
C VAL A 112 12.81 -8.17 4.47
N ALA A 113 12.22 -8.81 5.48
CA ALA A 113 10.78 -8.81 5.69
C ALA A 113 10.25 -7.37 5.88
N CYS A 114 10.91 -6.55 6.70
CA CYS A 114 10.52 -5.15 6.91
C CYS A 114 10.73 -4.28 5.66
N TYR A 115 11.91 -4.32 5.04
CA TYR A 115 12.28 -3.39 3.97
C TYR A 115 11.82 -3.86 2.59
N LEU A 116 12.15 -5.09 2.19
CA LEU A 116 11.88 -5.54 0.82
C LEU A 116 10.40 -5.86 0.65
N THR A 117 9.79 -6.55 1.63
CA THR A 117 8.37 -6.89 1.58
C THR A 117 7.50 -5.76 2.12
N GLY A 118 7.73 -5.32 3.37
CA GLY A 118 6.93 -4.30 4.03
C GLY A 118 6.96 -2.94 3.34
N LEU A 119 8.14 -2.40 3.06
CA LEU A 119 8.28 -1.11 2.38
C LEU A 119 8.21 -1.25 0.86
N GLY A 120 9.10 -2.06 0.28
CA GLY A 120 9.32 -2.12 -1.15
C GLY A 120 8.13 -2.65 -1.94
N VAL A 121 7.36 -3.59 -1.39
CA VAL A 121 6.21 -4.19 -2.09
C VAL A 121 4.89 -3.64 -1.53
N LEU A 122 4.62 -3.87 -0.25
CA LEU A 122 3.32 -3.58 0.35
C LEU A 122 3.04 -2.08 0.45
N THR A 123 3.98 -1.31 1.00
CA THR A 123 3.80 0.14 1.12
C THR A 123 3.76 0.81 -0.25
N ALA A 124 4.66 0.43 -1.16
CA ALA A 124 4.66 0.95 -2.53
C ALA A 124 3.31 0.69 -3.24
N ALA A 125 2.77 -0.53 -3.14
CA ALA A 125 1.47 -0.87 -3.71
C ALA A 125 0.32 -0.08 -3.05
N ALA A 126 0.33 0.07 -1.72
CA ALA A 126 -0.66 0.85 -0.98
C ALA A 126 -0.63 2.33 -1.37
N LEU A 127 0.55 2.94 -1.47
CA LEU A 127 0.73 4.33 -1.92
C LEU A 127 0.26 4.51 -3.37
N ARG A 128 0.62 3.61 -4.29
CA ARG A 128 0.14 3.64 -5.69
C ARG A 128 -1.39 3.54 -5.75
N SER A 129 -1.98 2.63 -4.97
CA SER A 129 -3.44 2.43 -4.91
C SER A 129 -4.16 3.65 -4.35
N LEU A 130 -3.63 4.24 -3.28
CA LEU A 130 -4.16 5.42 -2.64
C LEU A 130 -4.08 6.64 -3.56
N ARG A 131 -2.91 6.89 -4.17
CA ARG A 131 -2.74 7.98 -5.15
C ARG A 131 -3.69 7.83 -6.33
N HIS A 132 -3.80 6.64 -6.91
CA HIS A 132 -4.74 6.41 -8.00
C HIS A 132 -6.19 6.66 -7.55
N THR A 133 -6.60 6.12 -6.40
CA THR A 133 -7.95 6.30 -5.87
C THR A 133 -8.26 7.78 -5.62
N ALA A 134 -7.32 8.51 -5.01
CA ALA A 134 -7.45 9.93 -4.75
C ALA A 134 -7.52 10.76 -6.06
N ARG A 135 -6.72 10.44 -7.10
CA ARG A 135 -6.85 11.07 -8.43
C ARG A 135 -8.22 10.81 -9.04
N THR A 136 -8.67 9.55 -9.07
CA THR A 136 -9.99 9.19 -9.64
C THR A 136 -11.16 9.80 -8.89
N ALA A 137 -10.96 10.13 -7.61
CA ALA A 137 -11.94 10.78 -6.76
C ALA A 137 -11.93 12.32 -6.90
N GLY A 138 -11.04 12.90 -7.73
CA GLY A 138 -10.89 14.35 -7.86
C GLY A 138 -10.26 15.03 -6.63
N VAL A 139 -9.64 14.25 -5.75
CA VAL A 139 -8.98 14.73 -4.51
C VAL A 139 -7.59 15.31 -4.79
N LEU A 140 -6.90 14.75 -5.78
CA LEU A 140 -5.61 15.26 -6.23
C LEU A 140 -5.85 16.09 -7.48
N SER A 141 -5.62 17.40 -7.40
CA SER A 141 -5.70 18.28 -8.57
C SER A 141 -4.63 17.90 -9.57
N SER A 142 -5.02 17.66 -10.83
CA SER A 142 -4.07 17.60 -11.95
C SER A 142 -3.44 18.98 -12.11
N HIS A 143 -2.26 19.21 -11.52
CA HIS A 143 -1.44 20.34 -11.93
C HIS A 143 -0.82 19.98 -13.28
N GLY A 144 -1.60 20.25 -14.33
CA GLY A 144 -1.06 20.41 -15.67
C GLY A 144 -0.15 21.64 -15.67
N SER A 145 1.00 21.48 -16.31
CA SER A 145 2.00 22.50 -16.58
C SER A 145 1.36 23.86 -16.88
N SER A 146 1.84 24.89 -16.17
CA SER A 146 1.52 26.28 -16.44
C SER A 146 2.10 26.70 -17.80
N HIS A 147 1.32 26.52 -18.86
CA HIS A 147 1.30 27.48 -19.95
C HIS A 147 -0.02 28.23 -19.89
N GLY A 148 0.09 29.56 -19.84
CA GLY A 148 -1.02 30.45 -19.53
C GLY A 148 -2.16 30.32 -20.51
N SER A 149 -3.38 30.24 -19.98
CA SER A 149 -4.52 30.97 -20.50
C SER A 149 -5.64 30.99 -19.46
N SER A 150 -6.27 32.16 -19.41
CA SER A 150 -7.34 32.59 -18.52
C SER A 150 -8.65 31.78 -18.65
N HIS A 151 -9.39 31.78 -17.53
CA HIS A 151 -10.80 31.41 -17.33
C HIS A 151 -11.17 29.90 -17.22
N GLY A 152 -11.50 29.50 -15.98
CA GLY A 152 -12.17 28.24 -15.66
C GLY A 152 -11.78 27.69 -14.28
N THR A 153 -12.33 28.24 -13.20
CA THR A 153 -12.10 27.75 -11.83
C THR A 153 -12.85 26.43 -11.59
N SER A 154 -12.20 25.30 -11.85
CA SER A 154 -12.65 24.00 -11.34
C SER A 154 -12.17 23.84 -9.89
N HIS A 155 -13.06 24.02 -8.92
CA HIS A 155 -12.77 23.80 -7.50
C HIS A 155 -13.13 22.35 -7.09
N GLY A 156 -12.14 21.45 -7.16
CA GLY A 156 -12.26 20.11 -6.56
C GLY A 156 -12.20 20.14 -5.02
N PRO A 157 -12.56 19.04 -4.33
CA PRO A 157 -12.45 18.93 -2.89
C PRO A 157 -11.00 19.12 -2.42
N SER A 158 -10.74 20.21 -1.68
CA SER A 158 -9.41 20.52 -1.16
C SER A 158 -9.04 19.63 0.04
N PHE A 159 -8.14 18.67 -0.21
CA PHE A 159 -7.37 17.96 0.82
C PHE A 159 -6.08 18.72 1.22
N GLY A 160 -5.95 19.99 0.82
CA GLY A 160 -4.97 20.91 1.40
C GLY A 160 -5.48 21.52 2.71
N SER A 161 -4.56 21.86 3.60
CA SER A 161 -4.80 22.77 4.73
C SER A 161 -3.85 23.96 4.59
N PRO A 162 -4.24 25.19 4.98
CA PRO A 162 -3.33 26.34 5.10
C PRO A 162 -2.19 26.15 6.14
N LEU A 163 -1.98 24.96 6.71
CA LEU A 163 -0.95 24.63 7.71
C LEU A 163 -0.28 23.25 7.51
N GLY A 164 -0.34 22.64 6.31
CA GLY A 164 0.33 21.36 6.06
C GLY A 164 0.35 20.93 4.59
N PRO A 165 1.18 19.95 4.21
CA PRO A 165 1.30 19.51 2.82
C PRO A 165 -0.03 18.98 2.30
N SER A 166 -0.33 19.22 1.02
CA SER A 166 -1.45 18.57 0.33
C SER A 166 -1.29 17.05 0.39
N LEU A 167 -2.40 16.31 0.26
CA LEU A 167 -2.33 14.84 0.23
C LEU A 167 -1.33 14.32 -0.82
N ASP A 168 -1.27 14.94 -2.01
CA ASP A 168 -0.31 14.52 -3.04
C ASP A 168 1.15 14.74 -2.64
N SER A 169 1.44 15.92 -2.08
CA SER A 169 2.79 16.29 -1.63
C SER A 169 3.23 15.40 -0.46
N ALA A 170 2.34 15.15 0.48
CA ALA A 170 2.61 14.27 1.61
C ALA A 170 2.84 12.81 1.17
N LEU A 171 2.02 12.28 0.26
CA LEU A 171 2.22 10.93 -0.29
C LEU A 171 3.50 10.84 -1.12
N ALA A 172 3.90 11.90 -1.82
CA ALA A 172 5.18 11.96 -2.52
C ALA A 172 6.37 12.02 -1.55
N GLY A 173 6.25 12.78 -0.45
CA GLY A 173 7.23 12.83 0.63
C GLY A 173 7.45 11.46 1.26
N MET A 174 6.36 10.79 1.68
CA MET A 174 6.40 9.43 2.21
C MET A 174 7.10 8.47 1.24
N ALA A 175 6.72 8.50 -0.04
CA ALA A 175 7.33 7.61 -1.04
C ALA A 175 8.84 7.85 -1.20
N ARG A 176 9.31 9.10 -1.11
CA ARG A 176 10.73 9.44 -1.20
C ARG A 176 11.50 8.97 0.04
N GLU A 177 10.93 9.16 1.23
CA GLU A 177 11.52 8.70 2.48
C GLU A 177 11.58 7.17 2.52
N ASP A 178 10.50 6.49 2.13
CA ASP A 178 10.44 5.03 2.03
C ASP A 178 11.45 4.48 1.02
N ALA A 179 11.70 5.18 -0.10
CA ALA A 179 12.73 4.80 -1.07
C ALA A 179 14.15 4.86 -0.48
N GLY A 180 14.45 5.89 0.32
CA GLY A 180 15.73 5.98 1.04
C GLY A 180 15.90 4.85 2.06
N GLN A 181 14.83 4.52 2.79
CA GLN A 181 14.82 3.40 3.74
C GLN A 181 14.98 2.04 3.03
N LEU A 182 14.33 1.87 1.88
CA LEU A 182 14.46 0.67 1.05
C LEU A 182 15.89 0.50 0.54
N ALA A 183 16.56 1.58 0.13
CA ALA A 183 17.96 1.53 -0.30
C ALA A 183 18.88 0.99 0.82
N TYR A 184 18.69 1.45 2.05
CA TYR A 184 19.37 0.87 3.21
C TYR A 184 19.08 -0.64 3.36
N GLY A 185 17.81 -1.04 3.26
CA GLY A 185 17.42 -2.45 3.33
C GLY A 185 18.07 -3.32 2.26
N LEU A 186 18.16 -2.83 1.03
CA LEU A 186 18.82 -3.51 -0.09
C LEU A 186 20.32 -3.69 0.13
N THR A 187 21.00 -2.65 0.61
CA THR A 187 22.43 -2.71 0.94
C THR A 187 22.70 -3.76 2.02
N VAL A 188 21.96 -3.72 3.13
CA VAL A 188 22.15 -4.67 4.23
C VAL A 188 21.79 -6.10 3.82
N ALA A 189 20.78 -6.29 2.97
CA ALA A 189 20.44 -7.59 2.42
C ALA A 189 21.59 -8.16 1.55
N ARG A 190 22.19 -7.32 0.70
CA ARG A 190 23.32 -7.70 -0.14
C ARG A 190 24.55 -8.06 0.69
N ASP A 191 24.90 -7.23 1.68
CA ASP A 191 26.03 -7.48 2.56
C ASP A 191 25.82 -8.76 3.38
N GLY A 192 24.60 -9.00 3.85
CA GLY A 192 24.22 -10.24 4.53
C GLY A 192 24.35 -11.47 3.63
N ALA A 193 23.90 -11.38 2.37
CA ALA A 193 24.04 -12.46 1.40
C ALA A 193 25.51 -12.79 1.14
N LEU A 194 26.36 -11.77 0.94
CA LEU A 194 27.81 -11.93 0.77
C LEU A 194 28.50 -12.49 2.03
N SER A 195 27.92 -12.27 3.21
CA SER A 195 28.44 -12.75 4.49
C SER A 195 27.93 -14.15 4.86
N GLY A 196 27.27 -14.87 3.94
CA GLY A 196 26.83 -16.25 4.15
C GLY A 196 25.38 -16.42 4.61
N HIS A 197 24.57 -15.35 4.64
CA HIS A 197 23.14 -15.41 5.01
C HIS A 197 22.20 -15.50 3.80
N ALA A 198 22.73 -15.80 2.61
CA ALA A 198 21.97 -15.76 1.35
C ALA A 198 20.71 -16.64 1.37
N GLU A 199 20.81 -17.88 1.85
CA GLU A 199 19.67 -18.82 1.89
C GLU A 199 18.55 -18.34 2.80
N GLY A 200 18.88 -17.92 4.03
CA GLY A 200 17.90 -17.39 4.98
C GLY A 200 17.21 -16.12 4.47
N ILE A 201 17.99 -15.21 3.88
CA ILE A 201 17.45 -13.99 3.25
C ILE A 201 16.52 -14.34 2.09
N ALA A 202 16.92 -15.26 1.21
CA ALA A 202 16.09 -15.69 0.09
C ALA A 202 14.79 -16.33 0.56
N ALA A 203 14.85 -17.22 1.56
CA ALA A 203 13.67 -17.83 2.16
C ALA A 203 12.72 -16.78 2.74
N ALA A 204 13.24 -15.81 3.50
CA ALA A 204 12.44 -14.73 4.07
C ALA A 204 11.79 -13.83 2.99
N CYS A 205 12.49 -13.56 1.88
CA CYS A 205 11.91 -12.86 0.74
C CYS A 205 10.78 -13.67 0.07
N LEU A 206 10.95 -14.98 -0.07
CA LEU A 206 9.94 -15.88 -0.64
C LEU A 206 8.70 -15.99 0.25
N ASP A 207 8.86 -16.07 1.57
CA ASP A 207 7.74 -16.01 2.52
C ASP A 207 7.06 -14.64 2.50
N GLY A 208 7.85 -13.57 2.35
CA GLY A 208 7.35 -12.22 2.15
C GLY A 208 6.49 -12.07 0.90
N ILE A 209 6.83 -12.77 -0.19
CA ILE A 209 6.01 -12.82 -1.41
C ILE A 209 4.63 -13.41 -1.14
N ASP A 210 4.55 -14.50 -0.36
CA ASP A 210 3.25 -15.10 0.00
C ASP A 210 2.39 -14.12 0.80
N ALA A 211 2.99 -13.48 1.81
CA ALA A 211 2.32 -12.48 2.62
C ALA A 211 1.85 -11.28 1.78
N ALA A 212 2.69 -10.83 0.84
CA ALA A 212 2.37 -9.71 -0.05
C ALA A 212 1.22 -10.03 -0.99
N ALA A 213 1.24 -11.17 -1.69
CA ALA A 213 0.18 -11.58 -2.58
C ALA A 213 -1.16 -11.72 -1.83
N ARG A 214 -1.15 -12.37 -0.67
CA ARG A 214 -2.34 -12.50 0.18
C ARG A 214 -2.89 -11.14 0.63
N ALA A 215 -2.03 -10.22 1.04
CA ALA A 215 -2.43 -8.88 1.45
C ALA A 215 -3.01 -8.04 0.29
N LEU A 216 -2.47 -8.20 -0.92
CA LEU A 216 -2.93 -7.48 -2.12
C LEU A 216 -4.28 -7.98 -2.64
N VAL A 217 -4.56 -9.28 -2.52
CA VAL A 217 -5.90 -9.86 -2.78
C VAL A 217 -6.86 -9.48 -1.65
N ASN A 218 -6.37 -9.44 -0.41
CA ASN A 218 -7.10 -9.15 0.82
C ASN A 218 -8.36 -10.03 0.97
N PRO A 219 -8.21 -11.35 1.17
CA PRO A 219 -9.34 -12.25 1.36
C PRO A 219 -10.17 -11.90 2.60
N GLY A 220 -9.64 -11.11 3.55
CA GLY A 220 -10.35 -10.63 4.73
C GLY A 220 -11.44 -9.60 4.44
N ARG A 221 -11.49 -9.05 3.22
CA ARG A 221 -12.45 -8.01 2.85
C ARG A 221 -13.19 -8.36 1.58
N GLN A 222 -14.51 -8.54 1.67
CA GLN A 222 -15.35 -8.65 0.49
C GLN A 222 -15.26 -7.37 -0.35
N VAL A 223 -14.90 -7.52 -1.61
CA VAL A 223 -14.78 -6.40 -2.55
C VAL A 223 -16.06 -6.24 -3.35
N MET A 224 -16.51 -4.99 -3.51
CA MET A 224 -17.64 -4.67 -4.38
C MET A 224 -17.29 -4.96 -5.83
N THR A 225 -18.07 -5.88 -6.43
CA THR A 225 -17.91 -6.30 -7.82
C THR A 225 -18.72 -5.37 -8.73
N PRO A 226 -18.08 -4.71 -9.72
CA PRO A 226 -18.83 -3.95 -10.72
C PRO A 226 -19.76 -4.86 -11.52
N MET A 227 -21.02 -4.46 -11.66
CA MET A 227 -22.02 -5.22 -12.45
C MET A 227 -21.92 -4.95 -13.96
N VAL A 228 -21.38 -3.79 -14.34
CA VAL A 228 -21.22 -3.41 -15.75
C VAL A 228 -19.95 -4.07 -16.31
N PRO A 229 -20.02 -4.86 -17.41
CA PRO A 229 -18.87 -5.61 -17.94
C PRO A 229 -17.64 -4.74 -18.24
N VAL A 230 -17.83 -3.56 -18.83
CA VAL A 230 -16.74 -2.63 -19.13
C VAL A 230 -16.07 -2.14 -17.85
N ALA A 231 -16.85 -1.80 -16.82
CA ALA A 231 -16.32 -1.36 -15.53
C ALA A 231 -15.63 -2.51 -14.77
N LEU A 232 -16.15 -3.74 -14.90
CA LEU A 232 -15.53 -4.95 -14.37
C LEU A 232 -14.17 -5.18 -15.01
N ALA A 233 -14.10 -5.18 -16.35
CA ALA A 233 -12.88 -5.39 -17.11
C ALA A 233 -11.81 -4.34 -16.81
N GLN A 234 -12.19 -3.06 -16.74
CA GLN A 234 -11.26 -1.96 -16.42
C GLN A 234 -10.73 -2.09 -14.98
N ARG A 235 -11.60 -2.38 -14.01
CA ARG A 235 -11.20 -2.54 -12.62
C ARG A 235 -10.33 -3.78 -12.42
N ALA A 236 -10.63 -4.87 -13.11
CA ALA A 236 -9.85 -6.09 -13.08
C ALA A 236 -8.44 -5.86 -13.64
N ARG A 237 -8.32 -5.26 -14.84
CA ARG A 237 -7.03 -4.84 -15.44
C ARG A 237 -6.22 -3.98 -14.48
N THR A 238 -6.84 -2.97 -13.88
CA THR A 238 -6.15 -2.08 -12.94
C THR A 238 -5.56 -2.81 -11.72
N LEU A 239 -6.22 -3.86 -11.21
CA LEU A 239 -5.66 -4.66 -10.12
C LEU A 239 -4.59 -5.64 -10.62
N ASP A 240 -4.83 -6.29 -11.76
CA ASP A 240 -3.88 -7.21 -12.38
C ASP A 240 -2.54 -6.51 -12.63
N ASP A 241 -2.55 -5.35 -13.28
CA ASP A 241 -1.36 -4.51 -13.53
C ASP A 241 -0.62 -4.16 -12.23
N ARG A 242 -1.35 -3.90 -11.14
CA ARG A 242 -0.74 -3.57 -9.85
C ARG A 242 -0.10 -4.78 -9.18
N TRP A 243 -0.74 -5.93 -9.27
CA TRP A 243 -0.19 -7.17 -8.74
C TRP A 243 1.05 -7.58 -9.54
N ASN A 244 1.03 -7.45 -10.87
CA ASN A 244 2.20 -7.68 -11.72
C ASN A 244 3.34 -6.69 -11.39
N ALA A 245 3.04 -5.41 -11.23
CA ALA A 245 4.04 -4.43 -10.81
C ALA A 245 4.63 -4.75 -9.41
N ALA A 246 3.81 -5.25 -8.49
CA ALA A 246 4.27 -5.67 -7.17
C ALA A 246 5.14 -6.95 -7.24
N ARG A 247 4.80 -7.89 -8.11
CA ARG A 247 5.59 -9.09 -8.42
C ARG A 247 6.97 -8.71 -8.94
N GLU A 248 7.04 -7.89 -9.99
CA GLU A 248 8.32 -7.51 -10.59
C GLU A 248 9.17 -6.67 -9.63
N GLU A 249 8.56 -5.86 -8.77
CA GLU A 249 9.30 -5.16 -7.71
C GLU A 249 9.90 -6.14 -6.69
N ALA A 250 9.12 -7.15 -6.25
CA ALA A 250 9.59 -8.19 -5.33
C ALA A 250 10.78 -8.99 -5.93
N VAL A 251 10.66 -9.40 -7.19
CA VAL A 251 11.75 -10.07 -7.93
C VAL A 251 12.95 -9.14 -8.10
N GLY A 252 12.71 -7.87 -8.44
CA GLY A 252 13.75 -6.86 -8.57
C GLY A 252 14.50 -6.59 -7.27
N HIS A 253 13.88 -6.75 -6.10
CA HIS A 253 14.60 -6.68 -4.83
C HIS A 253 15.58 -7.84 -4.67
N LEU A 254 15.19 -9.07 -5.00
CA LEU A 254 16.10 -10.23 -4.97
C LEU A 254 17.32 -9.99 -5.86
N VAL A 255 17.11 -9.54 -7.10
CA VAL A 255 18.20 -9.22 -8.03
C VAL A 255 19.12 -8.13 -7.48
N ARG A 256 18.56 -7.03 -6.96
CA ARG A 256 19.36 -5.93 -6.37
C ARG A 256 20.13 -6.34 -5.11
N SER A 257 19.67 -7.38 -4.42
CA SER A 257 20.34 -7.98 -3.26
C SER A 257 21.35 -9.08 -3.62
N GLY A 258 21.58 -9.36 -4.92
CA GLY A 258 22.51 -10.41 -5.36
C GLY A 258 21.95 -11.83 -5.23
N LEU A 259 20.63 -11.97 -5.30
CA LEU A 259 19.88 -13.22 -5.17
C LEU A 259 19.14 -13.56 -6.47
N GLU A 260 19.71 -13.21 -7.63
CA GLU A 260 19.08 -13.38 -8.94
C GLU A 260 18.71 -14.84 -9.25
N ALA A 261 19.44 -15.82 -8.69
CA ALA A 261 19.15 -17.24 -8.85
C ALA A 261 17.75 -17.63 -8.32
N TYR A 262 17.19 -16.86 -7.39
CA TYR A 262 15.87 -17.08 -6.80
C TYR A 262 14.74 -16.37 -7.56
N GLY A 263 15.04 -15.54 -8.57
CA GLY A 263 14.05 -14.70 -9.24
C GLY A 263 12.93 -15.49 -9.92
N GLU A 264 13.27 -16.60 -10.57
CA GLU A 264 12.29 -17.45 -11.24
C GLU A 264 11.44 -18.26 -10.23
N GLN A 265 12.04 -18.70 -9.12
CA GLN A 265 11.28 -19.30 -8.02
C GLN A 265 10.31 -18.29 -7.39
N ALA A 266 10.73 -17.03 -7.24
CA ALA A 266 9.91 -15.96 -6.71
C ALA A 266 8.68 -15.67 -7.57
N ARG A 267 8.81 -15.67 -8.91
CA ARG A 267 7.67 -15.52 -9.83
C ARG A 267 6.65 -16.64 -9.68
N ARG A 268 7.11 -17.90 -9.74
CA ARG A 268 6.23 -19.06 -9.53
C ARG A 268 5.55 -19.04 -8.17
N ARG A 269 6.28 -18.66 -7.13
CA ARG A 269 5.73 -18.56 -5.77
C ARG A 269 4.66 -17.46 -5.67
N TRP A 270 4.88 -16.32 -6.32
CA TRP A 270 3.89 -15.24 -6.40
C TRP A 270 2.58 -15.71 -7.03
N ASP A 271 2.65 -16.38 -8.18
CA ASP A 271 1.45 -16.85 -8.88
C ASP A 271 0.68 -17.87 -8.04
N ALA A 272 1.39 -18.83 -7.43
CA ALA A 272 0.80 -19.80 -6.53
C ALA A 272 0.18 -19.13 -5.28
N ALA A 273 0.79 -18.05 -4.77
CA ALA A 273 0.28 -17.30 -3.64
C ALA A 273 -1.00 -16.51 -3.98
N LEU A 274 -1.09 -15.95 -5.19
CA LEU A 274 -2.32 -15.33 -5.67
C LEU A 274 -3.45 -16.35 -5.78
N ASP A 275 -3.18 -17.52 -6.36
CA ASP A 275 -4.17 -18.59 -6.50
C ASP A 275 -4.68 -19.05 -5.12
N ARG A 276 -3.77 -19.28 -4.14
CA ARG A 276 -4.15 -19.58 -2.74
C ARG A 276 -4.99 -18.46 -2.11
N ALA A 277 -4.62 -17.20 -2.32
CA ALA A 277 -5.35 -16.06 -1.74
C ALA A 277 -6.76 -15.92 -2.35
N PHE A 278 -6.93 -16.29 -3.62
CA PHE A 278 -8.24 -16.35 -4.25
C PHE A 278 -9.09 -17.51 -3.73
N ASP A 279 -8.49 -18.67 -3.47
CA ASP A 279 -9.19 -19.78 -2.84
C ASP A 279 -9.66 -19.39 -1.44
N GLU A 280 -8.81 -18.78 -0.61
CA GLU A 280 -9.22 -18.24 0.70
C GLU A 280 -10.38 -17.21 0.57
N TYR A 281 -10.33 -16.34 -0.44
CA TYR A 281 -11.41 -15.39 -0.70
C TYR A 281 -12.72 -16.14 -1.01
N ARG A 282 -12.66 -17.16 -1.87
CA ARG A 282 -13.84 -17.94 -2.29
C ARG A 282 -14.44 -18.71 -1.13
N GLU A 283 -13.61 -19.36 -0.32
CA GLU A 283 -14.01 -20.07 0.90
C GLU A 283 -14.71 -19.13 1.89
N ARG A 284 -14.14 -17.93 2.11
CA ARG A 284 -14.69 -16.99 3.09
C ARG A 284 -16.00 -16.35 2.64
N TRP A 285 -16.14 -16.00 1.36
CA TRP A 285 -17.26 -15.19 0.88
C TRP A 285 -18.26 -15.95 0.00
N GLY A 286 -18.03 -17.24 -0.26
CA GLY A 286 -18.88 -18.07 -1.11
C GLY A 286 -18.96 -17.58 -2.57
N THR A 287 -18.02 -16.73 -3.00
CA THR A 287 -18.03 -16.13 -4.34
C THR A 287 -16.62 -15.87 -4.85
N GLN A 288 -16.44 -15.90 -6.16
CA GLN A 288 -15.14 -15.61 -6.79
C GLN A 288 -14.77 -14.14 -6.65
N HIS A 289 -13.47 -13.87 -6.51
CA HIS A 289 -12.95 -12.51 -6.60
C HIS A 289 -13.22 -11.93 -7.99
N PHE A 290 -13.55 -10.63 -8.09
CA PHE A 290 -13.99 -10.06 -9.37
C PHE A 290 -12.93 -10.12 -10.49
N VAL A 291 -11.65 -10.19 -10.13
CA VAL A 291 -10.57 -10.40 -11.12
C VAL A 291 -10.68 -11.80 -11.73
N GLN A 292 -10.89 -12.84 -10.92
CA GLN A 292 -11.13 -14.20 -11.44
C GLN A 292 -12.42 -14.27 -12.26
N ARG A 293 -13.48 -13.54 -11.85
CA ARG A 293 -14.71 -13.44 -12.65
C ARG A 293 -14.48 -12.79 -14.02
N ALA A 294 -13.65 -11.74 -14.08
CA ALA A 294 -13.29 -11.10 -15.34
C ALA A 294 -12.46 -12.02 -16.24
N GLN A 295 -11.54 -12.80 -15.66
CA GLN A 295 -10.75 -13.81 -16.39
C GLN A 295 -11.64 -14.93 -16.94
N ALA A 296 -12.52 -15.50 -16.11
CA ALA A 296 -13.46 -16.54 -16.51
C ALA A 296 -14.42 -16.09 -17.61
N ALA A 297 -14.75 -14.80 -17.65
CA ALA A 297 -15.59 -14.19 -18.69
C ALA A 297 -14.83 -13.77 -19.96
N GLY A 298 -13.52 -14.02 -20.05
CA GLY A 298 -12.68 -13.59 -21.19
C GLY A 298 -12.50 -12.07 -21.30
N LEU A 299 -12.81 -11.31 -20.24
CA LEU A 299 -12.70 -9.85 -20.20
C LEU A 299 -11.32 -9.35 -19.78
N LEU A 300 -10.49 -10.24 -19.26
CA LEU A 300 -9.12 -10.01 -18.84
C LEU A 300 -8.28 -11.20 -19.29
N THR A 301 -7.33 -10.97 -20.18
CA THR A 301 -6.20 -11.88 -20.37
C THR A 301 -5.20 -11.57 -19.25
N PRO A 302 -4.87 -12.53 -18.36
CA PRO A 302 -3.82 -12.32 -17.37
C PRO A 302 -2.53 -11.89 -18.06
N ALA A 303 -1.75 -11.01 -17.43
CA ALA A 303 -0.37 -10.83 -17.89
C ALA A 303 0.35 -12.18 -17.90
N ALA A 304 1.32 -12.35 -18.81
CA ALA A 304 2.09 -13.58 -18.93
C ALA A 304 2.60 -14.01 -17.54
N ARG A 305 2.14 -15.19 -17.10
CA ARG A 305 2.61 -15.91 -15.93
C ARG A 305 3.88 -16.67 -16.32
#